data_AF-A0A0J7J3W7-F1
#
_entry.id   AF-A0A0J7J3W7-F1
#
_cell.length_a   1.000
_cell.length_b   1.000
_cell.length_c   1.000
_cell.angle_alpha   90.00
_cell.angle_beta   90.00
_cell.angle_gamma   90.00
#
_symmetry.space_group_name_H-M   'P 1'
#
loop_
_entity.id
_entity.type
_entity.pdbx_description
1 polymer ?
#
loop_
_entity_poly.entity_id
_entity_poly.type
_entity_poly.pdbx_seq_one_letter_code
_entity_poly.pdbx_strand_id
1 'polypeptide(L)' 'MSKKKYSKKAQEKIGEVMHEFKEGKLKSSSGKKVTDRKQAIAIGISEAEDAGLKVPPLSKNQK' A
#
# COMPACT_ATOMS: atom_id res chain seq x y z
N MET A 1 25.13 -1.48 -5.81
CA MET A 1 23.86 -2.26 -5.89
C MET A 1 22.69 -1.33 -5.61
N SER A 2 21.77 -1.13 -6.56
CA SER A 2 20.58 -0.29 -6.33
C SER A 2 19.73 -0.90 -5.21
N LYS A 3 19.75 -0.26 -4.04
CA LYS A 3 19.00 -0.68 -2.86
C LYS A 3 17.50 -0.62 -3.22
N LYS A 4 16.85 -1.78 -3.41
CA LYS A 4 15.41 -1.82 -3.73
C LYS A 4 14.64 -0.95 -2.72
N LYS A 5 13.81 -0.04 -3.26
CA LYS A 5 13.00 0.91 -2.47
C LYS A 5 11.99 0.15 -1.59
N TYR A 6 11.41 -0.92 -2.12
CA TYR A 6 10.54 -1.86 -1.41
C TYR A 6 11.26 -3.20 -1.19
N SER A 7 11.01 -3.83 -0.03
CA SER A 7 11.32 -5.25 0.17
C SER A 7 10.38 -6.13 -0.65
N LYS A 8 10.78 -7.39 -0.94
CA LYS A 8 9.91 -8.34 -1.66
C LYS A 8 8.56 -8.52 -0.94
N LYS A 9 8.61 -8.72 0.38
CA LYS A 9 7.43 -8.82 1.24
C LYS A 9 6.52 -7.60 1.15
N ALA A 10 7.08 -6.38 1.10
CA ALA A 10 6.27 -5.17 0.92
C ALA A 10 5.57 -5.15 -0.45
N GLN A 11 6.25 -5.62 -1.50
CA GLN A 11 5.62 -5.72 -2.83
C GLN A 11 4.51 -6.77 -2.85
N GLU A 12 4.70 -7.90 -2.17
CA GLU A 12 3.67 -8.93 -2.01
C GLU A 12 2.44 -8.38 -1.27
N LYS A 13 2.65 -7.69 -0.15
CA LYS A 13 1.56 -7.06 0.62
C LYS A 13 0.77 -6.04 -0.19
N ILE A 14 1.45 -5.16 -0.93
CA ILE A 14 0.80 -4.22 -1.84
C ILE A 14 0.03 -4.97 -2.94
N GLY A 15 0.58 -6.08 -3.43
CA GLY A 15 -0.07 -6.95 -4.40
C GLY A 15 -1.38 -7.55 -3.90
N GLU A 16 -1.41 -8.03 -2.65
CA GLU A 16 -2.63 -8.53 -1.98
C GLU A 16 -3.71 -7.46 -1.91
N VAL A 17 -3.37 -6.28 -1.39
CA VAL A 17 -4.31 -5.15 -1.27
C VAL A 17 -4.83 -4.73 -2.65
N MET A 18 -3.96 -4.72 -3.66
CA MET A 18 -4.35 -4.43 -5.04
C MET A 18 -5.24 -5.52 -5.63
N HIS A 19 -5.08 -6.78 -5.21
CA HIS A 19 -5.95 -7.88 -5.59
C HIS A 19 -7.35 -7.67 -5.01
N GLU A 20 -7.45 -7.40 -3.70
CA GLU A 20 -8.73 -7.10 -3.04
C GLU A 20 -9.43 -5.87 -3.63
N PHE A 21 -8.65 -4.85 -4.02
CA PHE A 21 -9.16 -3.69 -4.75
C PHE A 21 -9.75 -4.10 -6.10
N LYS A 22 -9.04 -4.94 -6.87
CA LYS A 22 -9.51 -5.43 -8.17
C LYS A 22 -10.77 -6.28 -8.04
N GLU A 23 -10.93 -7.00 -6.93
CA GLU A 23 -12.14 -7.74 -6.60
C GLU A 23 -13.28 -6.86 -6.04
N GLY A 24 -13.04 -5.57 -5.80
CA GLY A 24 -14.04 -4.65 -5.23
C GLY A 24 -14.37 -4.90 -3.75
N LYS A 25 -13.48 -5.60 -3.04
CA LYS A 25 -13.60 -5.96 -1.62
C LYS A 25 -12.88 -4.98 -0.70
N LEU A 26 -11.85 -4.28 -1.22
CA LEU A 26 -11.07 -3.34 -0.43
C LEU A 26 -11.93 -2.21 0.13
N LYS A 27 -11.82 -1.98 1.44
CA LYS A 27 -12.49 -0.90 2.17
C LYS A 27 -11.48 0.00 2.85
N SER A 28 -11.80 1.28 2.93
CA SER A 28 -11.07 2.23 3.76
C SER A 28 -11.38 2.01 5.24
N SER A 29 -10.57 2.60 6.11
CA SER A 29 -10.82 2.65 7.56
C SER A 29 -12.18 3.26 7.94
N SER A 30 -12.78 4.07 7.05
CA SER A 30 -14.13 4.63 7.21
C SER A 30 -15.26 3.69 6.74
N GLY A 31 -14.96 2.44 6.35
CA GLY A 31 -15.93 1.43 5.92
C GLY A 31 -16.44 1.60 4.49
N LYS A 32 -16.01 2.66 3.78
CA LYS A 32 -16.35 2.89 2.37
C LYS A 32 -15.51 1.99 1.46
N LYS A 33 -16.08 1.54 0.35
CA LYS A 33 -15.31 0.82 -0.68
C LYS A 33 -14.28 1.77 -1.29
N VAL A 34 -13.07 1.27 -1.48
CA VAL A 34 -12.01 2.02 -2.16
C VAL A 34 -12.29 1.98 -3.65
N THR A 35 -12.49 3.14 -4.25
CA THR A 35 -12.68 3.31 -5.71
C THR A 35 -11.40 3.73 -6.41
N ASP A 36 -10.50 4.38 -5.66
CA ASP A 36 -9.30 4.98 -6.21
C ASP A 36 -8.08 4.06 -6.08
N ARG A 37 -7.49 3.71 -7.22
CA ARG A 37 -6.26 2.90 -7.26
C ARG A 37 -5.10 3.52 -6.48
N LYS A 38 -4.98 4.86 -6.51
CA LYS A 38 -3.96 5.57 -5.72
C LYS A 38 -4.16 5.36 -4.22
N GLN A 39 -5.41 5.36 -3.77
CA GLN A 39 -5.76 5.11 -2.37
C GLN A 39 -5.49 3.65 -1.99
N ALA A 40 -5.80 2.68 -2.86
CA ALA A 40 -5.46 1.29 -2.63
C ALA A 40 -3.95 1.07 -2.47
N ILE A 41 -3.14 1.71 -3.31
CA ILE A 41 -1.67 1.66 -3.19
C ILE A 41 -1.22 2.29 -1.87
N ALA A 42 -1.79 3.42 -1.47
CA ALA A 42 -1.45 4.06 -0.20
C ALA A 42 -1.76 3.15 1.00
N ILE A 43 -2.92 2.47 1.00
CA ILE A 43 -3.29 1.49 2.03
C ILE A 43 -2.27 0.34 2.06
N GLY A 44 -1.91 -0.21 0.90
CA GLY A 44 -0.92 -1.29 0.83
C GLY A 44 0.48 -0.88 1.28
N ILE A 45 0.87 0.37 1.06
CA ILE A 45 2.13 0.92 1.60
C ILE A 45 2.03 1.03 3.13
N SER A 46 0.93 1.57 3.66
CA SER A 46 0.72 1.70 5.10
C SER A 46 0.67 0.36 5.82
N GLU A 47 0.01 -0.66 5.25
CA GLU A 47 0.01 -2.03 5.81
C GLU A 47 1.40 -2.66 5.78
N ALA A 48 2.18 -2.42 4.71
CA ALA A 48 3.55 -2.90 4.64
C ALA A 48 4.44 -2.20 5.67
N GLU A 49 4.25 -0.90 5.92
CA GLU A 49 4.95 -0.15 6.98
C GLU A 49 4.62 -0.67 8.37
N ASP A 50 3.33 -0.89 8.66
CA ASP A 50 2.86 -1.38 9.95
C ASP A 50 3.39 -2.79 10.24
N ALA A 51 3.49 -3.63 9.20
CA ALA A 51 4.15 -4.93 9.26
C ALA A 51 5.69 -4.88 9.40
N GLY A 52 6.28 -3.68 9.57
CA GLY A 52 7.72 -3.48 9.71
C GLY A 52 8.51 -3.76 8.43
N LEU A 53 7.84 -3.80 7.28
CA LEU A 53 8.49 -4.09 6.00
C LEU A 53 9.14 -2.83 5.47
N LYS A 54 10.28 -3.02 4.81
CA LYS A 54 10.98 -1.91 4.18
C LYS A 54 10.17 -1.38 2.99
N VAL A 55 9.68 -0.16 3.13
CA VAL A 55 9.09 0.66 2.06
C VAL A 55 9.92 1.93 1.86
N PRO A 56 9.82 2.64 0.72
CA PRO A 56 10.36 3.98 0.62
C PRO A 56 9.56 4.91 1.54
N PRO A 57 10.24 5.88 2.19
CA PRO A 57 9.54 6.90 2.95
C PRO A 57 8.57 7.62 2.01
N LEU A 58 7.30 7.69 2.41
CA LEU A 58 6.34 8.59 1.76
C LEU A 58 6.96 9.99 1.83
N SER A 59 7.25 10.60 0.68
CA SER A 59 7.77 11.96 0.66
C SER A 59 6.71 12.86 1.29
N LYS A 60 6.96 13.34 2.51
CA LYS A 60 6.16 14.37 3.18
C LYS A 60 6.33 15.71 2.46
N ASN A 61 5.86 15.83 1.23
CA ASN A 61 5.47 17.13 0.70
C ASN A 61 4.00 17.35 1.04
N GLN A 62 3.75 17.55 2.33
CA GLN A 62 2.55 18.21 2.81
C GLN A 62 2.98 19.64 3.19
N LYS A 63 2.80 20.56 2.24
CA LYS A 63 2.60 21.98 2.51
C LYS A 63 1.41 22.43 1.69
#